data_AF-A0A964YFA5-F1
#
_entry.id   AF-A0A964YFA5-F1
#
_cell.length_a   1.000
_cell.length_b   1.000
_cell.length_c   1.000
_cell.angle_alpha   90.00
_cell.angle_beta   90.00
_cell.angle_gamma   90.00
#
_symmetry.space_group_name_H-M   'P 1'
#
loop_
_entity.id
_entity.type
_entity.pdbx_description
1 polymer ?
#
loop_
_entity_poly.entity_id
_entity_poly.type
_entity_poly.pdbx_seq_one_letter_code
_entity_poly.pdbx_strand_id
1 'polypeptide(L)'
;MEALHVNCELEDIQGRFGEIIANARHQYGQRVVVLVDEYDKPILDNIDQPSIGAEIREGLKNLYSVLKEQDANLQFVFMTGVTKFSTVSLFSGVNQLTDITIDAQYSSICGYREIDLQESFGDHLAGVDWDEVRRWYNGYCWTGRETVYNPYDILLFIEKGRIFRHYWFETGSPSFL
;
A
#
# COMPACT_ATOMS: atom_id res chain seq x y z
N MET A 1 10.22 16.59 6.02
CA MET A 1 11.68 16.64 6.27
C MET A 1 12.00 16.86 7.75
N GLU A 2 11.13 17.53 8.50
CA GLU A 2 11.30 17.78 9.95
C GLU A 2 11.34 16.54 10.86
N ALA A 3 10.75 15.41 10.47
CA ALA A 3 10.70 14.23 11.36
C ALA A 3 12.04 13.49 11.52
N LEU A 4 12.87 13.47 10.47
CA LEU A 4 14.14 12.72 10.47
C LEU A 4 15.34 13.56 10.90
N HIS A 5 15.18 14.89 11.02
CA HIS A 5 16.24 15.84 11.41
C HIS A 5 17.51 15.73 10.56
N VAL A 6 17.35 15.42 9.26
CA VAL A 6 18.42 15.34 8.27
C VAL A 6 18.45 16.62 7.44
N ASN A 7 19.65 17.13 7.17
CA ASN A 7 19.85 18.28 6.29
C ASN A 7 19.96 17.82 4.83
N CYS A 8 19.50 18.66 3.90
CA CYS A 8 19.64 18.47 2.46
C CYS A 8 20.22 19.76 1.86
N GLU A 9 21.18 19.63 0.97
CA GLU A 9 21.82 20.74 0.26
C GLU A 9 21.29 20.90 -1.16
N LEU A 10 20.88 19.79 -1.79
CA LEU A 10 20.30 19.83 -3.13
C LEU A 10 18.91 20.45 -3.10
N GLU A 11 18.54 21.17 -4.16
CA GLU A 11 17.25 21.85 -4.26
C GLU A 11 16.24 21.06 -5.09
N ASP A 12 16.71 20.24 -6.03
CA ASP A 12 15.85 19.40 -6.85
C ASP A 12 15.29 18.20 -6.06
N ILE A 13 14.11 17.73 -6.46
CA ILE A 13 13.36 16.71 -5.73
C ILE A 13 14.14 15.39 -5.64
N GLN A 14 14.85 15.00 -6.71
CA GLN A 14 15.58 13.73 -6.77
C GLN A 14 16.80 13.77 -5.83
N GLY A 15 17.58 14.84 -5.93
CA GLY A 15 18.73 15.11 -5.08
C GLY A 15 18.36 15.11 -3.61
N ARG A 16 17.31 15.86 -3.24
CA ARG A 16 16.80 15.89 -1.86
C ARG A 16 16.38 14.52 -1.37
N PHE A 17 15.67 13.75 -2.19
CA PHE A 17 15.25 12.41 -1.80
C PHE A 17 16.46 11.47 -1.55
N GLY A 18 17.48 11.56 -2.41
CA GLY A 18 18.72 10.81 -2.25
C GLY A 18 19.47 11.19 -0.97
N GLU A 19 19.59 12.49 -0.69
CA GLU A 19 20.22 13.00 0.52
C GLU A 19 19.46 12.58 1.78
N ILE A 20 18.12 12.60 1.78
CA ILE A 20 17.34 12.12 2.92
C ILE A 20 17.70 10.67 3.23
N ILE A 21 17.78 9.80 2.21
CA ILE A 21 18.11 8.38 2.40
C ILE A 21 19.56 8.21 2.89
N ALA A 22 20.52 8.85 2.22
CA ALA A 22 21.93 8.74 2.57
C ALA A 22 22.22 9.30 3.97
N ASN A 23 21.69 10.47 4.29
CA ASN A 23 21.93 11.16 5.55
C ASN A 23 21.19 10.48 6.70
N ALA A 24 19.99 9.94 6.49
CA ALA A 24 19.31 9.16 7.51
C ALA A 24 20.12 7.91 7.87
N ARG A 25 20.67 7.19 6.88
CA ARG A 25 21.57 6.07 7.17
C ARG A 25 22.79 6.51 7.95
N HIS A 26 23.44 7.59 7.52
CA HIS A 26 24.65 8.08 8.16
C HIS A 26 24.39 8.49 9.62
N GLN A 27 23.28 9.18 9.89
CA GLN A 27 22.91 9.69 11.21
C GLN A 27 22.49 8.58 12.18
N TYR A 28 21.68 7.63 11.73
CA TYR A 28 21.11 6.59 12.59
C TYR A 28 21.89 5.26 12.55
N GLY A 29 22.88 5.14 11.66
CA GLY A 29 23.71 3.93 11.52
C GLY A 29 22.97 2.71 10.95
N GLN A 30 21.74 2.87 10.49
CA GLN A 30 20.86 1.80 10.00
C GLN A 30 20.43 2.07 8.56
N ARG A 31 20.27 1.01 7.78
CA ARG A 31 19.73 1.12 6.42
C ARG A 31 18.27 1.58 6.46
N VAL A 32 17.87 2.38 5.49
CA VAL A 32 16.58 3.08 5.45
C VAL A 32 15.47 2.18 4.92
N VAL A 33 14.28 2.27 5.51
CA VAL A 33 13.06 1.69 4.96
C VAL A 33 12.26 2.79 4.28
N VAL A 34 11.86 2.57 3.03
CA VAL A 34 11.00 3.49 2.27
C VAL A 34 9.63 2.85 2.07
N LEU A 35 8.58 3.50 2.55
CA LEU A 35 7.20 3.10 2.34
C LEU A 35 6.53 4.18 1.50
N VAL A 36 5.98 3.81 0.35
CA VAL A 36 5.24 4.71 -0.54
C VAL A 36 3.82 4.21 -0.66
N ASP A 37 2.89 5.00 -0.16
CA ASP A 37 1.47 4.73 -0.36
C ASP A 37 0.94 5.45 -1.60
N GLU A 38 -0.04 4.83 -2.26
CA GLU A 38 -0.67 5.28 -3.49
C GLU A 38 0.30 5.85 -4.53
N TYR A 39 1.36 5.11 -4.89
CA TYR A 39 2.45 5.60 -5.75
C TYR A 39 1.99 6.10 -7.12
N ASP A 40 0.82 5.66 -7.58
CA ASP A 40 0.23 5.94 -8.88
C ASP A 40 -0.89 6.99 -8.85
N LYS A 41 -1.30 7.48 -7.66
CA LYS A 41 -2.37 8.47 -7.51
C LYS A 41 -2.19 9.69 -8.41
N PRO A 42 -1.00 10.33 -8.49
CA PRO A 42 -0.85 11.53 -9.33
C PRO A 42 -1.12 11.28 -10.82
N ILE A 43 -0.87 10.06 -11.30
CA ILE A 43 -1.16 9.67 -12.69
C ILE A 43 -2.67 9.47 -12.85
N LEU A 44 -3.31 8.81 -11.89
CA LEU A 44 -4.75 8.50 -11.95
C LEU A 44 -5.62 9.75 -11.85
N ASP A 45 -5.23 10.71 -11.01
CA ASP A 45 -5.92 11.99 -10.87
C ASP A 45 -5.89 12.83 -12.18
N ASN A 46 -5.00 12.49 -13.12
CA ASN A 46 -4.82 13.19 -14.40
C ASN A 46 -5.03 12.26 -15.61
N ILE A 47 -5.79 11.16 -15.43
CA ILE A 47 -6.00 10.16 -16.49
C ILE A 47 -6.72 10.73 -17.73
N ASP A 48 -7.48 11.80 -17.56
CA ASP A 48 -8.19 12.55 -18.60
C ASP A 48 -7.32 13.56 -19.35
N GLN A 49 -6.09 13.81 -18.87
CA GLN A 49 -5.15 14.79 -19.41
C GLN A 49 -3.81 14.13 -19.80
N PRO A 50 -3.74 13.51 -21.00
CA PRO A 50 -2.60 12.66 -21.39
C PRO A 50 -1.23 13.36 -21.36
N SER A 51 -1.16 14.65 -21.70
CA SER A 51 0.10 15.41 -21.67
C SER A 51 0.61 15.61 -20.24
N ILE A 52 -0.27 16.02 -19.32
CA ILE A 52 0.06 16.18 -17.90
C ILE A 52 0.40 14.83 -17.28
N GLY A 53 -0.39 13.80 -17.56
CA GLY A 53 -0.12 12.44 -17.10
C GLY A 53 1.24 11.90 -17.57
N ALA A 54 1.71 12.29 -18.77
CA ALA A 54 3.04 11.92 -19.27
C ALA A 54 4.16 12.65 -18.51
N GLU A 55 4.01 13.97 -18.25
CA GLU A 55 4.97 14.75 -17.48
C GLU A 55 5.08 14.25 -16.02
N ILE A 56 3.95 13.98 -15.37
CA ILE A 56 3.89 13.41 -14.03
C ILE A 56 4.58 12.05 -13.99
N ARG A 57 4.32 11.19 -14.98
CA ARG A 57 4.95 9.86 -15.06
C ARG A 57 6.46 9.96 -15.17
N GLU A 58 6.99 10.89 -15.97
CA GLU A 58 8.43 11.08 -16.07
C GLU A 58 9.02 11.64 -14.77
N GLY A 59 8.33 12.60 -14.12
CA GLY A 59 8.72 13.12 -12.81
C GLY A 59 8.76 12.04 -11.72
N LEU A 60 7.76 11.16 -11.66
CA LEU A 60 7.72 10.04 -10.72
C LEU A 60 8.79 8.99 -11.02
N LYS A 61 9.02 8.67 -12.30
CA LYS A 61 10.11 7.78 -12.72
C LYS A 61 11.48 8.31 -12.27
N ASN A 62 11.68 9.62 -12.44
CA ASN A 62 12.86 10.34 -11.99
C ASN A 62 13.00 10.34 -10.46
N LEU A 63 11.91 10.53 -9.72
CA LEU A 63 11.92 10.43 -8.25
C LEU A 63 12.31 9.02 -7.79
N TYR A 64 11.70 7.98 -8.37
CA TYR A 64 11.94 6.60 -7.94
C TYR A 64 13.27 6.03 -8.42
N SER A 65 13.90 6.59 -9.48
CA SER A 65 15.23 6.16 -9.91
C SER A 65 16.29 6.34 -8.83
N VAL A 66 16.11 7.31 -7.93
CA VAL A 66 16.96 7.53 -6.75
C VAL A 66 17.06 6.27 -5.88
N LEU A 67 16.00 5.46 -5.79
CA LEU A 67 16.01 4.23 -5.00
C LEU A 67 17.06 3.23 -5.51
N LYS A 68 17.33 3.23 -6.83
CA LYS A 68 18.40 2.42 -7.44
C LYS A 68 19.78 2.91 -7.07
N GLU A 69 19.98 4.21 -7.09
CA GLU A 69 21.26 4.82 -6.71
C GLU A 69 21.55 4.65 -5.22
N GLN A 70 20.51 4.60 -4.40
CA GLN A 70 20.59 4.46 -2.95
C GLN A 70 20.50 3.01 -2.45
N ASP A 71 20.60 1.99 -3.32
CA ASP A 71 20.42 0.57 -2.97
C ASP A 71 21.29 0.15 -1.77
N ALA A 72 22.55 0.58 -1.73
CA ALA A 72 23.45 0.29 -0.61
C ALA A 72 22.91 0.81 0.72
N ASN A 73 22.17 1.93 0.70
CA ASN A 73 21.61 2.61 1.86
C ASN A 73 20.23 2.12 2.28
N LEU A 74 19.57 1.33 1.44
CA LEU A 74 18.23 0.84 1.66
C LEU A 74 18.22 -0.54 2.33
N GLN A 75 17.32 -0.71 3.29
CA GLN A 75 17.00 -1.98 3.91
C GLN A 75 15.86 -2.66 3.14
N PHE A 76 14.84 -1.87 2.79
CA PHE A 76 13.58 -2.34 2.26
C PHE A 76 12.82 -1.19 1.60
N VAL A 77 12.15 -1.48 0.49
CA VAL A 77 11.23 -0.56 -0.19
C VAL A 77 9.89 -1.28 -0.36
N PHE A 78 8.80 -0.65 0.06
CA PHE A 78 7.44 -1.13 -0.14
C PHE A 78 6.58 -0.06 -0.77
N MET A 79 5.85 -0.42 -1.82
CA MET A 79 5.02 0.51 -2.57
C MET A 79 3.64 -0.08 -2.77
N THR A 80 2.61 0.69 -2.47
CA THR A 80 1.20 0.34 -2.66
C THR A 80 0.54 1.27 -3.66
N GLY A 81 -0.44 0.76 -4.40
CA GLY A 81 -1.14 1.49 -5.45
C GLY A 81 -2.33 0.67 -5.96
N VAL A 82 -3.11 1.24 -6.87
CA VAL A 82 -4.35 0.62 -7.36
C VAL A 82 -4.24 0.13 -8.81
N THR A 83 -3.24 0.61 -9.57
CA THR A 83 -3.05 0.27 -10.99
C THR A 83 -1.69 -0.33 -11.31
N LYS A 84 -1.74 -1.46 -12.03
CA LYS A 84 -0.57 -2.16 -12.56
C LYS A 84 0.03 -1.50 -13.82
N PHE A 85 -0.77 -0.73 -14.57
CA PHE A 85 -0.29 -0.05 -15.79
C PHE A 85 0.77 1.01 -15.50
N SER A 86 0.65 1.70 -14.35
CA SER A 86 1.62 2.68 -13.89
C SER A 86 2.97 2.01 -13.59
N THR A 87 2.96 0.80 -13.03
CA THR A 87 4.13 0.01 -12.62
C THR A 87 5.12 -0.25 -13.76
N VAL A 88 4.64 -0.74 -14.92
CA VAL A 88 5.53 -1.14 -16.05
C VAL A 88 6.29 0.05 -16.61
N SER A 89 5.65 1.22 -16.67
CA SER A 89 6.27 2.45 -17.20
C SER A 89 7.15 3.17 -16.18
N LEU A 90 6.72 3.26 -14.92
CA LEU A 90 7.40 3.97 -13.84
C LEU A 90 8.71 3.27 -13.42
N PHE A 91 8.70 1.94 -13.37
CA PHE A 91 9.81 1.17 -12.81
C PHE A 91 10.74 0.57 -13.87
N SER A 92 10.61 0.98 -15.13
CA SER A 92 11.56 0.60 -16.19
C SER A 92 13.02 0.95 -15.85
N GLY A 93 13.26 2.00 -15.05
CA GLY A 93 14.59 2.36 -14.54
C GLY A 93 14.99 1.67 -13.23
N VAL A 94 14.04 1.12 -12.48
CA VAL A 94 14.19 0.56 -11.13
C VAL A 94 13.90 -0.94 -11.16
N ASN A 95 14.89 -1.71 -11.59
CA ASN A 95 14.75 -3.15 -11.82
C ASN A 95 14.96 -4.01 -10.57
N GLN A 96 15.10 -3.41 -9.39
CA GLN A 96 15.24 -4.12 -8.11
C GLN A 96 13.90 -4.38 -7.40
N LEU A 97 12.78 -3.85 -7.91
CA LEU A 97 11.46 -4.05 -7.33
C LEU A 97 10.84 -5.36 -7.80
N THR A 98 10.16 -6.05 -6.90
CA THR A 98 9.42 -7.27 -7.19
C THR A 98 7.93 -6.99 -7.11
N ASP A 99 7.19 -7.27 -8.20
CA ASP A 99 5.73 -7.19 -8.21
C ASP A 99 5.13 -8.42 -7.51
N ILE A 100 4.58 -8.21 -6.32
CA ILE A 100 3.94 -9.24 -5.50
C ILE A 100 2.40 -9.20 -5.56
N THR A 101 1.81 -8.35 -6.40
CA THR A 101 0.36 -8.01 -6.38
C THR A 101 -0.56 -9.25 -6.46
N ILE A 102 -0.17 -10.25 -7.25
CA ILE A 102 -0.92 -11.50 -7.44
C ILE A 102 -0.10 -12.74 -7.04
N ASP A 103 0.89 -12.55 -6.17
CA ASP A 103 1.71 -13.63 -5.66
C ASP A 103 0.95 -14.38 -4.55
N ALA A 104 0.83 -15.70 -4.71
CA ALA A 104 0.15 -16.57 -3.76
C ALA A 104 0.78 -16.56 -2.36
N GLN A 105 2.05 -16.20 -2.23
CA GLN A 105 2.71 -16.08 -0.93
C GLN A 105 2.23 -14.87 -0.13
N TYR A 106 1.62 -13.88 -0.81
CA TYR A 106 1.13 -12.64 -0.22
C TYR A 106 -0.40 -12.51 -0.38
N SER A 107 -1.12 -13.59 -0.70
CA SER A 107 -2.57 -13.56 -0.99
C SER A 107 -3.42 -13.01 0.14
N SER A 108 -2.97 -13.18 1.38
CA SER A 108 -3.70 -12.72 2.57
C SER A 108 -3.28 -11.34 3.06
N ILE A 109 -2.31 -10.66 2.44
CA ILE A 109 -1.69 -9.45 3.02
C ILE A 109 -2.67 -8.29 3.22
N CYS A 110 -3.72 -8.22 2.39
CA CYS A 110 -4.72 -7.14 2.41
C CYS A 110 -6.00 -7.50 3.18
N GLY A 111 -6.02 -8.60 3.94
CA GLY A 111 -7.20 -8.98 4.71
C GLY A 111 -6.87 -9.84 5.92
N TYR A 112 -7.91 -10.20 6.68
CA TYR A 112 -7.76 -11.13 7.79
C TYR A 112 -8.10 -12.54 7.35
N ARG A 113 -7.38 -13.54 7.86
CA ARG A 113 -7.82 -14.94 7.83
C ARG A 113 -8.73 -15.21 9.02
N GLU A 114 -9.51 -16.28 8.97
CA GLU A 114 -10.39 -16.64 10.09
C GLU A 114 -9.58 -16.86 11.39
N ILE A 115 -8.38 -17.43 11.28
CA ILE A 115 -7.47 -17.59 12.42
C ILE A 115 -7.00 -16.25 12.99
N ASP A 116 -6.71 -15.26 12.13
CA ASP A 116 -6.29 -13.93 12.59
C ASP A 116 -7.43 -13.25 13.36
N LEU A 117 -8.69 -13.49 12.94
CA LEU A 117 -9.88 -13.01 13.65
C LEU A 117 -10.08 -13.68 15.01
N GLN A 118 -9.90 -14.99 15.08
CA GLN A 118 -10.04 -15.76 16.32
C GLN A 118 -8.96 -15.38 17.34
N GLU A 119 -7.72 -15.20 16.89
CA GLU A 119 -6.59 -14.89 17.76
C GLU A 119 -6.57 -13.41 18.20
N SER A 120 -6.84 -12.48 17.28
CA SER A 120 -6.71 -11.04 17.56
C SER A 120 -8.00 -10.40 18.08
N PHE A 121 -9.16 -10.95 17.73
CA PHE A 121 -10.48 -10.39 18.07
C PHE A 121 -11.38 -11.40 18.80
N GLY A 122 -10.84 -12.51 19.31
CA GLY A 122 -11.62 -13.60 19.91
C GLY A 122 -12.65 -13.15 20.96
N ASP A 123 -12.26 -12.26 21.88
CA ASP A 123 -13.16 -11.72 22.90
C ASP A 123 -14.28 -10.85 22.29
N HIS A 124 -13.97 -10.08 21.25
CA HIS A 124 -14.92 -9.23 20.55
C HIS A 124 -15.90 -10.01 19.67
N LEU A 125 -15.47 -11.18 19.19
CA LEU A 125 -16.24 -12.08 18.34
C LEU A 125 -16.79 -13.29 19.11
N ALA A 126 -16.75 -13.27 20.45
CA ALA A 126 -17.28 -14.35 21.25
C ALA A 126 -18.79 -14.54 21.01
N GLY A 127 -19.18 -15.77 20.64
CA GLY A 127 -20.58 -16.15 20.42
C GLY A 127 -21.19 -15.69 19.09
N VAL A 128 -20.37 -15.21 18.14
CA VAL A 128 -20.87 -14.91 16.78
C VAL A 128 -21.15 -16.20 16.01
N ASP A 129 -22.09 -16.11 15.06
CA ASP A 129 -22.27 -17.14 14.04
C ASP A 129 -21.20 -16.95 12.95
N TRP A 130 -20.19 -17.84 12.96
CA TRP A 130 -19.09 -17.79 12.01
C TRP A 130 -19.51 -18.04 10.56
N ASP A 131 -20.59 -18.80 10.33
CA ASP A 131 -21.09 -19.04 8.97
C ASP A 131 -21.70 -17.75 8.40
N GLU A 132 -22.41 -16.98 9.24
CA GLU A 132 -22.89 -15.65 8.87
C GLU A 132 -21.74 -14.66 8.69
N VAL A 133 -20.76 -14.61 9.60
CA VAL A 133 -19.58 -13.72 9.45
C VAL A 133 -18.83 -14.02 8.15
N ARG A 134 -18.68 -15.30 7.80
CA ARG A 134 -18.08 -15.72 6.52
C ARG A 134 -18.91 -15.29 5.33
N ARG A 135 -20.24 -15.48 5.39
CA ARG A 135 -21.16 -15.11 4.32
C ARG A 135 -21.18 -13.61 4.04
N TRP A 136 -21.05 -12.79 5.09
CA TRP A 136 -21.13 -11.33 4.96
C TRP A 136 -19.80 -10.66 4.64
N TYR A 137 -18.69 -11.15 5.21
CA TYR A 137 -17.44 -10.39 5.25
C TYR A 137 -16.23 -11.12 4.67
N ASN A 138 -16.33 -12.42 4.37
CA ASN A 138 -15.28 -13.19 3.67
C ASN A 138 -15.61 -13.30 2.18
N GLY A 139 -14.58 -13.43 1.35
CA GLY A 139 -14.74 -13.68 -0.09
C GLY A 139 -13.73 -12.93 -0.97
N TYR A 140 -12.92 -12.04 -0.40
CA TYR A 140 -11.88 -11.34 -1.14
C TYR A 140 -10.75 -12.31 -1.46
N CYS A 141 -10.44 -12.47 -2.75
CA CYS A 141 -9.46 -13.45 -3.22
C CYS A 141 -8.79 -12.96 -4.51
N TRP A 142 -7.47 -12.78 -4.47
CA TRP A 142 -6.71 -12.28 -5.62
C TRP A 142 -6.04 -13.40 -6.44
N THR A 143 -5.84 -14.57 -5.84
CA THR A 143 -5.09 -15.69 -6.44
C THR A 143 -5.94 -16.93 -6.69
N GLY A 144 -7.22 -16.90 -6.33
CA GLY A 144 -8.16 -18.02 -6.46
C GLY A 144 -7.95 -19.16 -5.46
N ARG A 145 -7.04 -19.01 -4.47
CA ARG A 145 -6.67 -20.08 -3.53
C ARG A 145 -7.11 -19.83 -2.09
N GLU A 146 -6.89 -18.61 -1.61
CA GLU A 146 -7.20 -18.21 -0.24
C GLU A 146 -8.13 -16.99 -0.27
N THR A 147 -9.22 -17.05 0.49
CA THR A 147 -10.13 -15.92 0.68
C THR A 147 -9.84 -15.28 2.03
N VAL A 148 -9.96 -13.96 2.09
CA VAL A 148 -9.81 -13.19 3.33
C VAL A 148 -11.06 -12.38 3.64
N TYR A 149 -11.19 -12.04 4.92
CA TYR A 149 -12.17 -11.10 5.43
C TYR A 149 -11.72 -9.68 5.15
N ASN A 150 -12.66 -8.81 4.76
CA ASN A 150 -12.42 -7.37 4.69
C ASN A 150 -12.14 -6.81 6.09
N PRO A 151 -10.95 -6.25 6.36
CA PRO A 151 -10.60 -5.74 7.68
C PRO A 151 -11.56 -4.68 8.20
N TYR A 152 -11.98 -3.76 7.32
CA TYR A 152 -12.81 -2.64 7.69
C TYR A 152 -14.24 -3.07 8.04
N ASP A 153 -14.81 -4.00 7.27
CA ASP A 153 -16.13 -4.56 7.56
C ASP A 153 -16.17 -5.27 8.92
N ILE A 154 -15.11 -6.03 9.25
CA ILE A 154 -15.00 -6.70 10.55
C ILE A 154 -14.92 -5.69 11.70
N LEU A 155 -14.10 -4.65 11.56
CA LEU A 155 -13.98 -3.60 12.58
C LEU A 155 -15.31 -2.89 12.80
N LEU A 156 -16.03 -2.55 11.73
CA LEU A 156 -17.35 -1.92 11.81
C LEU A 156 -18.41 -2.87 12.38
N PHE A 157 -18.38 -4.15 12.00
CA PHE A 157 -19.26 -5.17 12.57
C PHE A 157 -19.10 -5.25 14.10
N ILE A 158 -17.85 -5.25 14.59
CA ILE A 158 -17.56 -5.24 16.02
C ILE A 158 -18.05 -3.93 16.66
N GLU A 159 -17.70 -2.77 16.09
CA GLU A 159 -18.04 -1.44 16.62
C GLU A 159 -19.55 -1.23 16.72
N LYS A 160 -20.33 -1.70 15.73
CA LYS A 160 -21.79 -1.55 15.67
C LYS A 160 -22.55 -2.64 16.41
N GLY A 161 -21.88 -3.40 17.28
CA GLY A 161 -22.53 -4.35 18.18
C GLY A 161 -22.91 -5.68 17.50
N ARG A 162 -22.15 -6.11 16.50
CA ARG A 162 -22.30 -7.39 15.79
C ARG A 162 -23.61 -7.49 15.00
N ILE A 163 -24.02 -6.38 14.39
CA ILE A 163 -25.20 -6.32 13.51
C ILE A 163 -24.73 -6.55 12.08
N PHE A 164 -25.25 -7.56 11.39
CA PHE A 164 -24.89 -7.81 9.99
C PHE A 164 -25.44 -6.71 9.07
N ARG A 165 -24.53 -6.06 8.34
CA ARG A 165 -24.80 -4.98 7.36
C ARG A 165 -23.73 -4.93 6.27
N HIS A 166 -24.05 -4.25 5.17
CA HIS A 166 -23.11 -3.93 4.10
C HIS A 166 -22.24 -2.71 4.46
N TYR A 167 -21.35 -2.88 5.43
CA TYR A 167 -20.51 -1.79 5.95
C TYR A 167 -19.67 -1.11 4.87
N TRP A 168 -19.02 -1.88 3.99
CA TRP A 168 -18.27 -1.38 2.85
C TRP A 168 -19.09 -0.48 1.91
N PHE A 169 -20.35 -0.82 1.66
CA PHE A 169 -21.21 -0.07 0.74
C PHE A 169 -21.74 1.23 1.36
N GLU A 170 -22.02 1.21 2.66
CA GLU A 170 -22.54 2.36 3.41
C GLU A 170 -21.47 3.44 3.66
N THR A 171 -20.21 3.05 3.91
CA THR A 171 -19.10 3.99 4.09
C THR A 171 -18.45 4.41 2.78
N GLY A 172 -18.65 3.61 1.74
CA GLY A 172 -17.84 3.66 0.54
C GLY A 172 -18.58 4.10 -0.70
N SER A 173 -19.83 4.61 -0.65
CA SER A 173 -20.54 5.11 -1.84
C SER A 173 -19.65 6.09 -2.63
N PRO A 174 -18.98 5.64 -3.70
CA PRO A 174 -18.27 6.55 -4.55
C PRO A 174 -19.34 7.09 -5.50
N SER A 175 -19.36 8.39 -5.75
CA SER A 175 -20.13 8.95 -6.86
C SER A 175 -19.62 8.49 -8.24
N PHE A 176 -18.82 7.42 -8.31
CA PHE A 176 -18.13 6.90 -9.47
C PHE A 176 -18.08 5.37 -9.42
N LEU A 177 -19.07 4.73 -10.05
CA LEU A 177 -19.00 3.40 -10.65
C LEU A 177 -19.94 3.39 -11.85
#